data_AF-A0A7Z9S1D6-F1
#
_entry.id   AF-A0A7Z9S1D6-F1
#
_cell.length_a   1.000
_cell.length_b   1.000
_cell.length_c   1.000
_cell.angle_alpha   90.00
_cell.angle_beta   90.00
_cell.angle_gamma   90.00
#
_symmetry.space_group_name_H-M   'P 1'
#
loop_
_entity.id
_entity.type
_entity.pdbx_description
1 polymer ?
#
loop_
_entity_poly.entity_id
_entity_poly.type
_entity_poly.pdbx_seq_one_letter_code
_entity_poly.pdbx_strand_id
1 'polypeptide(L)'
;MAEETKTLADLQNMVEEKAAQDTAAQAPAPESAPEPDSNAAPAAVAADAEIATIMAEPQIDDQGRSYATGKRKNAIARVWIKPGPGKIIVNGREQDIYFARPVLRMVINQPFAVTEREGQYDVFCTVKGGGLSGQAGAVKHGISKALTYYEPALRGPLKKEGFLTRDSRVVERKKYGRRKARRSFQFSKR
;
A
#
# COMPACT_ATOMS: atom_id res chain seq x y z
N MET A 1 -13.65 49.17 -38.72
CA MET A 1 -13.01 48.68 -37.48
C MET A 1 -13.12 47.18 -37.51
N ALA A 2 -12.10 46.48 -37.99
CA ALA A 2 -12.13 45.03 -38.18
C ALA A 2 -11.58 44.33 -36.93
N GLU A 3 -12.15 43.18 -36.59
CA GLU A 3 -11.67 42.31 -35.52
C GLU A 3 -10.84 41.18 -36.12
N GLU A 4 -9.56 41.11 -35.78
CA GLU A 4 -8.64 40.09 -36.31
C GLU A 4 -8.70 38.82 -35.47
N THR A 5 -9.05 37.70 -36.12
CA THR A 5 -8.99 36.37 -35.53
C THR A 5 -7.55 35.86 -35.47
N LYS A 6 -7.05 35.59 -34.26
CA LYS A 6 -5.71 35.00 -34.03
C LYS A 6 -5.59 33.64 -34.73
N THR A 7 -4.46 33.40 -35.39
CA THR A 7 -4.27 32.21 -36.23
C THR A 7 -3.50 31.11 -35.50
N LEU A 8 -3.58 29.87 -36.02
CA LEU A 8 -2.87 28.72 -35.45
C LEU A 8 -1.34 28.86 -35.50
N ALA A 9 -0.81 29.63 -36.46
CA ALA A 9 0.64 29.86 -36.60
C ALA A 9 1.22 30.65 -35.41
N ASP A 10 0.47 31.62 -34.88
CA ASP A 10 0.90 32.46 -33.75
C ASP A 10 1.11 31.63 -32.47
N LEU A 11 0.32 30.58 -32.27
CA LEU A 11 0.45 29.65 -31.14
C LEU A 11 1.60 28.65 -31.30
N GLN A 12 1.99 28.30 -32.52
CA GLN A 12 3.13 27.41 -32.76
C GLN A 12 4.46 28.12 -32.48
N ASN A 13 4.60 29.38 -32.91
CA ASN A 13 5.80 30.18 -32.65
C ASN A 13 6.06 30.38 -31.14
N MET A 14 5.00 30.55 -30.33
CA MET A 14 5.10 30.64 -28.87
C MET A 14 5.55 29.33 -28.18
N VAL A 15 5.41 28.17 -28.85
CA VAL A 15 5.88 26.87 -28.34
C VAL A 15 7.36 26.65 -28.72
N GLU A 16 7.76 27.05 -29.93
CA GLU A 16 9.14 26.91 -30.40
C GLU A 16 10.13 27.83 -29.66
N GLU A 17 9.78 29.10 -29.39
CA GLU A 17 10.61 29.99 -28.56
C GLU A 17 10.87 29.45 -27.15
N LYS A 18 9.92 28.68 -26.61
CA LYS A 18 10.03 28.09 -25.26
C LYS A 18 10.84 26.78 -25.25
N ALA A 19 10.78 25.99 -26.32
CA ALA A 19 11.60 24.78 -26.46
C ALA A 19 13.08 25.09 -26.69
N ALA A 20 13.39 26.24 -27.30
CA ALA A 20 14.76 26.68 -27.57
C ALA A 20 15.56 27.07 -26.31
N GLN A 21 14.90 27.36 -25.17
CA GLN A 21 15.58 27.79 -23.93
C GLN A 21 16.02 26.62 -23.02
N ASP A 22 15.33 25.48 -23.05
CA ASP A 22 15.60 24.35 -22.14
C ASP A 22 16.54 23.27 -22.73
N THR A 23 17.04 23.43 -23.97
CA THR A 23 17.78 22.37 -24.69
C THR A 23 19.18 22.79 -25.19
N ALA A 24 19.94 23.56 -24.39
CA ALA A 24 21.31 23.95 -24.73
C ALA A 24 22.27 24.17 -23.53
N ALA A 25 22.26 23.26 -22.54
CA ALA A 25 23.35 23.15 -21.55
C ALA A 25 23.55 21.67 -21.15
N GLN A 26 24.64 21.06 -21.64
CA GLN A 26 24.86 19.61 -21.65
C GLN A 26 25.92 19.16 -20.60
N ALA A 27 25.83 17.92 -20.11
CA ALA A 27 26.92 17.16 -19.46
C ALA A 27 27.77 16.38 -20.52
N PRO A 28 28.93 15.72 -20.22
CA PRO A 28 29.56 15.40 -18.93
C PRO A 28 31.12 15.62 -18.86
N ALA A 29 31.77 14.97 -17.87
CA ALA A 29 33.17 15.08 -17.35
C ALA A 29 34.32 14.61 -18.32
N PRO A 30 35.66 14.69 -18.00
CA PRO A 30 36.30 14.37 -16.69
C PRO A 30 37.60 15.12 -16.22
N GLU A 31 38.00 14.77 -14.98
CA GLU A 31 39.37 14.64 -14.41
C GLU A 31 40.17 15.85 -13.84
N SER A 32 40.19 15.98 -12.51
CA SER A 32 41.40 16.07 -11.66
C SER A 32 41.07 16.18 -10.16
N ALA A 33 41.77 15.43 -9.30
CA ALA A 33 41.83 15.58 -7.84
C ALA A 33 43.21 16.15 -7.43
N PRO A 34 43.36 16.91 -6.33
CA PRO A 34 43.34 16.41 -4.93
C PRO A 34 42.39 17.25 -4.02
N GLU A 35 42.17 17.01 -2.72
CA GLU A 35 42.46 15.95 -1.71
C GLU A 35 41.35 16.03 -0.61
N PRO A 36 41.17 15.05 0.29
CA PRO A 36 40.00 14.96 1.18
C PRO A 36 40.26 15.35 2.65
N ASP A 37 39.43 16.24 3.21
CA ASP A 37 39.36 16.43 4.66
C ASP A 37 38.64 15.26 5.34
N SER A 38 39.23 14.78 6.43
CA SER A 38 38.90 13.49 7.03
C SER A 38 37.80 13.57 8.10
N ASN A 39 36.68 12.89 7.85
CA ASN A 39 36.02 12.15 8.92
C ASN A 39 35.42 10.84 8.37
N ALA A 40 35.91 9.72 8.88
CA ALA A 40 35.62 8.41 8.35
C ALA A 40 34.28 7.85 8.87
N ALA A 41 33.39 7.44 7.96
CA ALA A 41 32.26 6.58 8.29
C ALA A 41 31.80 5.66 7.13
N PRO A 42 32.67 4.78 6.57
CA PRO A 42 32.23 3.72 5.67
C PRO A 42 31.60 2.56 6.47
N ALA A 43 30.37 2.71 6.94
CA ALA A 43 29.66 1.69 7.72
C ALA A 43 28.22 1.40 7.27
N ALA A 44 27.69 2.14 6.28
CA ALA A 44 26.26 2.12 5.94
C ALA A 44 25.87 1.28 4.71
N VAL A 45 26.81 0.85 3.86
CA VAL A 45 26.52 0.13 2.60
C VAL A 45 26.82 -1.37 2.63
N ALA A 46 27.46 -1.88 3.69
CA ALA A 46 27.71 -3.32 3.87
C ALA A 46 26.53 -4.04 4.57
N ALA A 47 25.73 -3.33 5.36
CA ALA A 47 24.70 -3.93 6.22
C ALA A 47 23.44 -4.41 5.46
N ASP A 48 23.08 -3.79 4.33
CA ASP A 48 21.90 -4.20 3.54
C ASP A 48 22.10 -5.55 2.82
N ALA A 49 23.35 -5.94 2.54
CA ALA A 49 23.65 -7.21 1.86
C ALA A 49 23.50 -8.43 2.78
N GLU A 50 23.90 -8.33 4.05
CA GLU A 50 23.81 -9.45 5.00
C GLU A 50 22.37 -9.74 5.46
N ILE A 51 21.47 -8.77 5.35
CA ILE A 51 20.03 -8.93 5.66
C ILE A 51 19.35 -9.89 4.68
N ALA A 52 19.85 -10.03 3.45
CA ALA A 52 19.34 -10.99 2.47
C ALA A 52 19.55 -12.45 2.90
N THR A 53 20.53 -12.74 3.76
CA THR A 53 20.89 -14.12 4.15
C THR A 53 19.92 -14.73 5.17
N ILE A 54 19.05 -13.94 5.81
CA ILE A 54 17.98 -14.42 6.70
C ILE A 54 16.61 -14.36 5.99
N MET A 55 16.54 -14.92 4.78
CA MET A 55 15.24 -15.21 4.15
C MET A 55 14.52 -16.26 5.01
N ALA A 56 13.47 -15.83 5.71
CA ALA A 56 12.56 -16.75 6.38
C ALA A 56 11.98 -17.74 5.35
N GLU A 57 11.93 -19.03 5.67
CA GLU A 57 11.43 -20.05 4.74
C GLU A 57 9.98 -19.76 4.33
N PRO A 58 9.60 -19.99 3.05
CA PRO A 58 8.24 -19.78 2.60
C PRO A 58 7.30 -20.79 3.25
N GLN A 59 6.34 -20.31 4.03
CA GLN A 59 5.37 -21.15 4.73
C GLN A 59 4.18 -21.47 3.81
N ILE A 60 4.29 -22.61 3.13
CA ILE A 60 3.33 -23.10 2.12
C ILE A 60 2.82 -24.49 2.54
N ASP A 61 1.50 -24.69 2.50
CA ASP A 61 0.84 -25.99 2.71
C ASP A 61 1.19 -26.99 1.58
N ASP A 62 1.02 -28.29 1.82
CA ASP A 62 1.11 -29.38 0.82
C ASP A 62 0.30 -29.12 -0.48
N GLN A 63 -0.73 -28.27 -0.41
CA GLN A 63 -1.59 -27.90 -1.54
C GLN A 63 -1.15 -26.61 -2.27
N GLY A 64 0.08 -26.14 -2.04
CA GLY A 64 0.64 -24.95 -2.68
C GLY A 64 -0.04 -23.64 -2.25
N ARG A 65 -0.54 -23.58 -1.01
CA ARG A 65 -1.28 -22.43 -0.47
C ARG A 65 -0.57 -21.80 0.71
N SER A 66 -0.69 -20.50 0.86
CA SER A 66 -0.28 -19.78 2.06
C SER A 66 -1.49 -19.39 2.92
N TYR A 67 -1.42 -19.68 4.23
CA TYR A 67 -2.43 -19.30 5.21
C TYR A 67 -2.03 -18.05 6.00
N ALA A 68 -2.96 -17.10 6.14
CA ALA A 68 -2.80 -15.98 7.06
C ALA A 68 -4.10 -15.56 7.76
N THR A 69 -3.95 -14.84 8.87
CA THR A 69 -5.09 -14.23 9.58
C THR A 69 -4.88 -12.72 9.74
N GLY A 70 -5.85 -11.95 9.24
CA GLY A 70 -5.96 -10.51 9.44
C GLY A 70 -7.04 -10.14 10.46
N LYS A 71 -6.84 -9.05 11.22
CA LYS A 71 -7.78 -8.56 12.24
C LYS A 71 -7.84 -7.03 12.25
N ARG A 72 -9.02 -6.44 12.14
CA ARG A 72 -9.24 -4.98 12.27
C ARG A 72 -10.53 -4.69 13.02
N LYS A 73 -10.46 -3.84 14.06
CA LYS A 73 -11.57 -3.66 15.03
C LYS A 73 -12.05 -5.05 15.50
N ASN A 74 -13.33 -5.36 15.30
CA ASN A 74 -13.97 -6.64 15.65
C ASN A 74 -14.07 -7.62 14.47
N ALA A 75 -13.51 -7.29 13.30
CA ALA A 75 -13.50 -8.16 12.13
C ALA A 75 -12.24 -9.06 12.13
N ILE A 76 -12.44 -10.34 11.83
CA ILE A 76 -11.40 -11.37 11.70
C ILE A 76 -11.54 -11.98 10.30
N ALA A 77 -10.46 -11.95 9.52
CA ALA A 77 -10.36 -12.56 8.21
C ALA A 77 -9.34 -13.70 8.24
N ARG A 78 -9.77 -14.91 7.88
CA ARG A 78 -8.88 -16.03 7.53
C ARG A 78 -8.71 -15.98 6.01
N VAL A 79 -7.47 -15.94 5.55
CA VAL A 79 -7.13 -15.77 4.14
C VAL A 79 -6.24 -16.92 3.71
N TRP A 80 -6.55 -17.52 2.57
CA TRP A 80 -5.75 -18.49 1.86
C TRP A 80 -5.39 -17.91 0.51
N ILE A 81 -4.11 -17.90 0.15
CA ILE A 81 -3.62 -17.50 -1.16
C ILE A 81 -3.12 -18.73 -1.92
N LYS A 82 -3.41 -18.79 -3.22
CA LYS A 82 -2.88 -19.77 -4.17
C LYS A 82 -2.46 -19.02 -5.45
N PRO A 83 -1.37 -19.39 -6.15
CA PRO A 83 -1.13 -18.89 -7.51
C PRO A 83 -2.31 -19.28 -8.43
N GLY A 84 -2.81 -18.33 -9.23
CA GLY A 84 -4.04 -18.50 -10.02
C GLY A 84 -4.50 -17.21 -10.72
N PRO A 85 -5.61 -17.24 -11.47
CA PRO A 85 -6.12 -16.15 -12.32
C PRO A 85 -6.67 -14.91 -11.58
N GLY A 86 -6.22 -14.62 -10.36
CA GLY A 86 -6.60 -13.41 -9.62
C GLY A 86 -7.99 -13.42 -8.99
N LYS A 87 -8.64 -14.58 -8.82
CA LYS A 87 -10.04 -14.65 -8.34
C LYS A 87 -10.12 -14.44 -6.83
N ILE A 88 -10.84 -13.40 -6.41
CA ILE A 88 -11.03 -13.05 -5.00
C ILE A 88 -12.44 -13.45 -4.54
N ILE A 89 -12.52 -14.50 -3.70
CA ILE A 89 -13.76 -15.06 -3.16
C ILE A 89 -13.84 -14.79 -1.66
N VAL A 90 -14.95 -14.18 -1.23
CA VAL A 90 -15.23 -13.72 0.13
C VAL A 90 -16.47 -14.43 0.66
N ASN A 91 -16.30 -15.32 1.65
CA ASN A 91 -17.40 -16.09 2.25
C ASN A 91 -18.28 -16.83 1.20
N GLY A 92 -17.65 -17.38 0.14
CA GLY A 92 -18.34 -18.09 -0.94
C GLY A 92 -19.07 -17.19 -1.96
N ARG A 93 -18.83 -15.87 -1.94
CA ARG A 93 -19.33 -14.91 -2.93
C ARG A 93 -18.16 -14.16 -3.56
N GLU A 94 -18.36 -13.63 -4.76
CA GLU A 94 -17.36 -12.80 -5.44
C GLU A 94 -17.15 -11.45 -4.71
N GLN A 95 -15.94 -10.91 -4.81
CA GLN A 95 -15.54 -9.65 -4.16
C GLN A 95 -16.49 -8.48 -4.49
N ASP A 96 -16.90 -8.34 -5.75
CA ASP A 96 -17.79 -7.26 -6.20
C ASP A 96 -19.18 -7.32 -5.57
N ILE A 97 -19.72 -8.53 -5.41
CA ILE A 97 -21.03 -8.80 -4.81
C ILE A 97 -20.97 -8.60 -3.29
N TYR A 98 -19.89 -9.05 -2.63
CA TYR A 98 -19.74 -8.91 -1.18
C TYR A 98 -19.41 -7.47 -0.76
N PHE A 99 -18.54 -6.79 -1.51
CA PHE A 99 -18.11 -5.42 -1.25
C PHE A 99 -18.68 -4.46 -2.30
N ALA A 100 -19.99 -4.23 -2.25
CA ALA A 100 -20.71 -3.37 -3.19
C ALA A 100 -20.07 -1.99 -3.43
N ARG A 101 -19.41 -1.39 -2.42
CA ARG A 101 -18.70 -0.10 -2.57
C ARG A 101 -17.30 -0.28 -3.20
N PRO A 102 -16.99 0.35 -4.35
CA PRO A 102 -15.71 0.16 -5.05
C PRO A 102 -14.49 0.56 -4.21
N VAL A 103 -14.62 1.58 -3.35
CA VAL A 103 -13.57 2.00 -2.39
C VAL A 103 -13.11 0.85 -1.49
N LEU A 104 -14.00 -0.08 -1.11
CA LEU A 104 -13.62 -1.24 -0.29
C LEU A 104 -12.86 -2.30 -1.09
N ARG A 105 -13.11 -2.39 -2.41
CA ARG A 105 -12.43 -3.30 -3.33
C ARG A 105 -11.01 -2.81 -3.60
N MET A 106 -10.86 -1.51 -3.89
CA MET A 106 -9.55 -0.84 -4.00
C MET A 106 -8.66 -1.09 -2.76
N VAL A 107 -9.21 -1.00 -1.54
CA VAL A 107 -8.47 -1.28 -0.29
C VAL A 107 -7.98 -2.73 -0.19
N ILE A 108 -8.68 -3.68 -0.78
CA ILE A 108 -8.28 -5.10 -0.82
C ILE A 108 -7.19 -5.33 -1.88
N ASN A 109 -7.21 -4.57 -2.97
CA ASN A 109 -6.27 -4.73 -4.09
C ASN A 109 -4.93 -4.02 -3.86
N GLN A 110 -4.89 -2.96 -3.03
CA GLN A 110 -3.66 -2.25 -2.60
C GLN A 110 -2.40 -3.12 -2.34
N PRO A 111 -2.44 -4.24 -1.60
CA PRO A 111 -1.27 -5.10 -1.43
C PRO A 111 -0.73 -5.70 -2.73
N PHE A 112 -1.58 -6.03 -3.70
CA PHE A 112 -1.14 -6.56 -4.99
C PHE A 112 -0.53 -5.49 -5.88
N ALA A 113 -1.08 -4.27 -5.86
CA ALA A 113 -0.51 -3.11 -6.55
C ALA A 113 0.91 -2.80 -6.05
N VAL A 114 1.13 -2.82 -4.72
CA VAL A 114 2.44 -2.54 -4.10
C VAL A 114 3.49 -3.64 -4.36
N THR A 115 3.07 -4.88 -4.60
CA THR A 115 4.00 -5.97 -4.96
C THR A 115 4.08 -6.21 -6.46
N GLU A 116 3.35 -5.45 -7.30
CA GLU A 116 3.24 -5.64 -8.75
C GLU A 116 2.76 -7.06 -9.12
N ARG A 117 1.94 -7.69 -8.25
CA ARG A 117 1.41 -9.06 -8.42
C ARG A 117 -0.10 -9.10 -8.64
N GLU A 118 -0.63 -8.09 -9.32
CA GLU A 118 -2.03 -8.07 -9.74
C GLU A 118 -2.34 -9.24 -10.69
N GLY A 119 -3.47 -9.91 -10.51
CA GLY A 119 -3.91 -11.02 -11.36
C GLY A 119 -3.18 -12.37 -11.20
N GLN A 120 -2.13 -12.46 -10.36
CA GLN A 120 -1.30 -13.67 -10.22
C GLN A 120 -1.75 -14.64 -9.10
N TYR A 121 -2.65 -14.20 -8.22
CA TYR A 121 -3.02 -14.91 -7.00
C TYR A 121 -4.53 -14.99 -6.81
N ASP A 122 -5.05 -16.22 -6.71
CA ASP A 122 -6.39 -16.48 -6.20
C ASP A 122 -6.41 -16.30 -4.68
N VAL A 123 -7.48 -15.68 -4.18
CA VAL A 123 -7.67 -15.39 -2.75
C VAL A 123 -9.00 -15.98 -2.28
N PHE A 124 -8.92 -16.97 -1.39
CA PHE A 124 -10.08 -17.52 -0.69
C PHE A 124 -10.09 -16.99 0.73
N CYS A 125 -11.07 -16.15 1.08
CA CYS A 125 -11.17 -15.60 2.42
C CYS A 125 -12.50 -15.87 3.11
N THR A 126 -12.41 -16.25 4.39
CA THR A 126 -13.54 -16.40 5.31
C THR A 126 -13.46 -15.28 6.34
N VAL A 127 -14.48 -14.44 6.40
CA VAL A 127 -14.50 -13.23 7.23
C VAL A 127 -15.68 -13.26 8.19
N LYS A 128 -15.41 -13.03 9.48
CA LYS A 128 -16.41 -13.01 10.55
C LYS A 128 -16.28 -11.75 11.41
N GLY A 129 -17.42 -11.26 11.91
CA GLY A 129 -17.49 -10.11 12.82
C GLY A 129 -17.29 -8.74 12.15
N GLY A 130 -17.49 -7.68 12.93
CA GLY A 130 -17.39 -6.29 12.49
C GLY A 130 -18.46 -5.91 11.45
N GLY A 131 -18.08 -5.08 10.49
CA GLY A 131 -18.89 -4.72 9.32
C GLY A 131 -17.99 -4.39 8.13
N LEU A 132 -18.56 -4.22 6.94
CA LEU A 132 -17.86 -4.24 5.64
C LEU A 132 -16.52 -3.48 5.59
N SER A 133 -16.45 -2.25 6.11
CA SER A 133 -15.20 -1.46 6.14
C SER A 133 -14.12 -2.04 7.06
N GLY A 134 -14.52 -2.61 8.21
CA GLY A 134 -13.60 -3.32 9.10
C GLY A 134 -13.14 -4.65 8.49
N GLN A 135 -14.05 -5.34 7.80
CA GLN A 135 -13.80 -6.60 7.11
C GLN A 135 -12.81 -6.43 5.95
N ALA A 136 -13.02 -5.46 5.05
CA ALA A 136 -12.08 -5.15 3.96
C ALA A 136 -10.66 -4.84 4.49
N GLY A 137 -10.55 -4.06 5.59
CA GLY A 137 -9.26 -3.80 6.23
C GLY A 137 -8.63 -5.01 6.93
N ALA A 138 -9.44 -5.96 7.41
CA ALA A 138 -8.94 -7.23 7.93
C ALA A 138 -8.46 -8.16 6.79
N VAL A 139 -9.18 -8.21 5.67
CA VAL A 139 -8.79 -8.95 4.46
C VAL A 139 -7.47 -8.42 3.90
N LYS A 140 -7.34 -7.10 3.71
CA LYS A 140 -6.08 -6.44 3.30
C LYS A 140 -4.89 -6.93 4.12
N HIS A 141 -4.98 -6.82 5.44
CA HIS A 141 -3.90 -7.22 6.35
C HIS A 141 -3.63 -8.74 6.36
N GLY A 142 -4.65 -9.56 6.05
CA GLY A 142 -4.48 -11.00 5.84
C GLY A 142 -3.73 -11.31 4.55
N ILE A 143 -4.09 -10.67 3.44
CA ILE A 143 -3.43 -10.82 2.13
C ILE A 143 -1.96 -10.45 2.22
N SER A 144 -1.61 -9.29 2.80
CA SER A 144 -0.19 -8.87 2.92
C SER A 144 0.66 -9.86 3.72
N LYS A 145 0.07 -10.54 4.72
CA LYS A 145 0.76 -11.59 5.48
C LYS A 145 0.94 -12.87 4.67
N ALA A 146 -0.10 -13.35 3.99
CA ALA A 146 -0.01 -14.53 3.14
C ALA A 146 0.98 -14.33 1.98
N LEU A 147 1.02 -13.14 1.36
CA LEU A 147 2.05 -12.80 0.37
C LEU A 147 3.46 -12.86 0.95
N THR A 148 3.68 -12.39 2.18
CA THR A 148 4.99 -12.45 2.84
C THR A 148 5.41 -13.88 3.20
N TYR A 149 4.46 -14.77 3.49
CA TYR A 149 4.73 -16.18 3.74
C TYR A 149 4.94 -16.98 2.43
N TYR A 150 4.38 -16.54 1.32
CA TYR A 150 4.59 -17.16 0.01
C TYR A 150 5.91 -16.70 -0.63
N GLU A 151 6.18 -15.40 -0.62
CA GLU A 151 7.43 -14.80 -1.09
C GLU A 151 8.04 -13.87 -0.03
N PRO A 152 9.02 -14.35 0.76
CA PRO A 152 9.67 -13.60 1.84
C PRO A 152 10.28 -12.26 1.39
N ALA A 153 10.75 -12.17 0.14
CA ALA A 153 11.31 -10.95 -0.45
C ALA A 153 10.31 -9.77 -0.47
N LEU A 154 9.01 -10.04 -0.62
CA LEU A 154 7.96 -9.01 -0.66
C LEU A 154 7.75 -8.31 0.70
N ARG A 155 8.38 -8.80 1.77
CA ARG A 155 8.32 -8.18 3.10
C ARG A 155 8.83 -6.74 3.12
N GLY A 156 9.86 -6.42 2.34
CA GLY A 156 10.45 -5.08 2.24
C GLY A 156 9.42 -4.01 1.81
N PRO A 157 8.87 -4.07 0.59
CA PRO A 157 7.88 -3.11 0.11
C PRO A 157 6.60 -3.11 0.96
N LEU A 158 6.09 -4.28 1.38
CA LEU A 158 4.89 -4.37 2.23
C LEU A 158 5.07 -3.79 3.64
N LYS A 159 6.31 -3.74 4.15
CA LYS A 159 6.65 -3.07 5.43
C LYS A 159 6.75 -1.56 5.24
N LYS A 160 7.35 -1.08 4.13
CA LYS A 160 7.47 0.35 3.79
C LYS A 160 6.09 1.02 3.68
N GLU A 161 5.16 0.38 3.00
CA GLU A 161 3.76 0.83 2.88
C GLU A 161 2.88 0.53 4.13
N GLY A 162 3.47 -0.07 5.18
CA GLY A 162 2.81 -0.27 6.47
C GLY A 162 1.71 -1.33 6.50
N PHE A 163 1.54 -2.16 5.47
CA PHE A 163 0.43 -3.13 5.38
C PHE A 163 0.61 -4.33 6.35
N LEU A 164 1.85 -4.60 6.76
CA LEU A 164 2.18 -5.57 7.79
C LEU A 164 1.84 -5.11 9.22
N THR A 165 1.56 -3.82 9.42
CA THR A 165 1.15 -3.28 10.73
C THR A 165 -0.36 -3.44 10.92
N ARG A 166 -0.78 -4.07 12.02
CA ARG A 166 -2.20 -4.17 12.37
C ARG A 166 -2.73 -2.81 12.84
N ASP A 167 -3.83 -2.34 12.25
CA ASP A 167 -4.60 -1.22 12.79
C ASP A 167 -5.13 -1.57 14.20
N SER A 168 -4.51 -0.96 15.21
CA SER A 168 -4.80 -1.17 16.63
C SER A 168 -6.05 -0.46 17.13
N ARG A 169 -6.69 0.40 16.31
CA ARG A 169 -7.83 1.22 16.71
C ARG A 169 -9.07 0.35 16.98
N VAL A 170 -9.53 0.37 18.23
CA VAL A 170 -10.76 -0.28 18.71
C VAL A 170 -11.73 0.78 19.23
N VAL A 171 -13.03 0.48 19.25
CA VAL A 171 -14.05 1.39 19.78
C VAL A 171 -13.88 1.54 21.29
N GLU A 172 -13.67 2.76 21.78
CA GLU A 172 -13.63 3.04 23.21
C GLU A 172 -14.98 2.75 23.89
N ARG A 173 -14.94 2.12 25.07
CA ARG A 173 -16.14 1.89 25.88
C ARG A 173 -16.81 3.21 26.31
N LYS A 174 -18.12 3.17 26.54
CA LYS A 174 -18.83 4.26 27.22
C LYS A 174 -18.27 4.41 28.65
N LYS A 175 -17.96 5.65 29.04
CA LYS A 175 -17.58 6.02 30.41
C LYS A 175 -18.82 6.52 31.15
N TYR A 176 -18.89 6.30 32.46
CA TYR A 176 -19.97 6.84 33.29
C TYR A 176 -19.92 8.38 33.31
N GLY A 177 -21.05 9.04 33.59
CA GLY A 177 -21.16 10.50 33.53
C GLY A 177 -21.05 11.13 32.13
N ARG A 178 -20.91 10.33 31.05
CA ARG A 178 -20.77 10.81 29.67
C ARG A 178 -21.81 10.20 28.72
N ARG A 179 -22.25 10.96 27.74
CA ARG A 179 -23.25 10.53 26.74
C ARG A 179 -22.68 9.52 25.74
N LYS A 180 -21.40 9.64 25.40
CA LYS A 180 -20.59 8.66 24.62
C LYS A 180 -19.20 8.50 25.28
N ALA A 181 -18.28 7.77 24.65
CA ALA A 181 -16.92 7.54 25.18
C ALA A 181 -16.20 8.83 25.66
N ARG A 182 -16.29 9.91 24.87
CA ARG A 182 -15.70 11.23 25.21
C ARG A 182 -16.73 12.36 25.42
N ARG A 183 -17.84 12.39 24.65
CA ARG A 183 -18.88 13.44 24.71
C ARG A 183 -19.54 13.52 26.09
N SER A 184 -19.29 14.62 26.81
CA SER A 184 -19.99 15.02 28.02
C SER A 184 -21.41 15.53 27.73
N PHE A 185 -22.17 15.77 28.80
CA PHE A 185 -23.35 16.63 28.75
C PHE A 185 -22.93 18.11 28.77
N GLN A 186 -23.86 19.02 28.49
CA GLN A 186 -23.64 20.46 28.66
C GLN A 186 -23.49 20.78 30.16
N PHE A 187 -22.52 21.60 30.50
CA PHE A 187 -22.25 22.04 31.87
C PHE A 187 -22.80 23.46 32.07
N SER A 188 -23.58 23.69 33.13
CA SER A 188 -24.01 25.03 33.54
C SER A 188 -23.10 25.55 34.64
N LYS A 189 -22.31 26.59 34.33
CA LYS A 189 -21.37 27.27 35.24
C LYS A 189 -22.08 28.33 36.11
N ARG A 190 -23.30 28.05 36.59
CA ARG A 190 -24.03 28.94 37.50
C ARG A 190 -23.54 28.74 38.92
#